data_AF-A0A939H1N6-F1
#
_entry.id   AF-A0A939H1N6-F1
#
_cell.length_a   1.000
_cell.length_b   1.000
_cell.length_c   1.000
_cell.angle_alpha   90.00
_cell.angle_beta   90.00
_cell.angle_gamma   90.00
#
_symmetry.space_group_name_H-M   'P 1'
#
loop_
_entity.id
_entity.type
_entity.pdbx_description
1 polymer ?
#
loop_
_entity_poly.entity_id
_entity_poly.type
_entity_poly.pdbx_seq_one_letter_code
_entity_poly.pdbx_strand_id
1 'polypeptide(L)'
;MIADSTLDELIQTNNSISSVLLEQEVDFHALDKFMALRDELINRYMNLLDDVDKKDFASKELVTQKKFETEIQTHFSSSKNELAKFISARKKTAKYK
;
A
#
# COMPACT_ATOMS: atom_id res chain seq x y z
N MET A 1 -12.57 5.51 -24.48
CA MET A 1 -13.30 4.26 -24.12
C MET A 1 -12.37 3.14 -23.62
N ILE A 2 -11.32 2.70 -24.33
CA ILE A 2 -10.42 1.64 -23.80
C ILE A 2 -9.44 2.14 -22.73
N ALA A 3 -8.95 3.37 -22.86
CA ALA A 3 -8.08 3.99 -21.84
C ALA A 3 -8.82 4.21 -20.52
N ASP A 4 -10.09 4.65 -20.59
CA ASP A 4 -10.93 4.93 -19.43
C ASP A 4 -11.16 3.67 -18.57
N SER A 5 -11.46 2.53 -19.21
CA SER A 5 -11.70 1.27 -18.47
C SER A 5 -10.44 0.76 -17.76
N THR A 6 -9.27 0.90 -18.39
CA THR A 6 -8.00 0.46 -17.79
C THR A 6 -7.64 1.31 -16.57
N LEU A 7 -7.91 2.63 -16.63
CA LEU A 7 -7.69 3.53 -15.50
C LEU A 7 -8.65 3.22 -14.34
N ASP A 8 -9.92 2.96 -14.63
CA ASP A 8 -10.90 2.58 -13.60
C ASP A 8 -10.51 1.27 -12.91
N GLU A 9 -10.07 0.26 -13.67
CA GLU A 9 -9.55 -1.00 -13.13
C GLU A 9 -8.31 -0.78 -12.26
N LEU A 10 -7.42 0.13 -12.66
CA LEU A 10 -6.23 0.48 -11.88
C LEU A 10 -6.61 1.14 -10.55
N ILE A 11 -7.58 2.06 -10.56
CA ILE A 11 -8.09 2.71 -9.34
C ILE A 11 -8.71 1.67 -8.40
N GLN A 12 -9.53 0.75 -8.94
CA GLN A 12 -10.11 -0.33 -8.14
C GLN A 12 -9.02 -1.23 -7.53
N THR A 13 -8.02 -1.61 -8.33
CA THR A 13 -6.88 -2.42 -7.86
C THR A 13 -6.09 -1.70 -6.76
N ASN A 14 -5.83 -0.40 -6.92
CA ASN A 14 -5.18 0.42 -5.89
C ASN A 14 -5.99 0.44 -4.58
N ASN A 15 -7.32 0.51 -4.67
CA ASN A 15 -8.18 0.44 -3.48
C ASN A 15 -8.12 -0.94 -2.82
N SER A 16 -8.12 -2.03 -3.60
CA SER A 16 -7.96 -3.40 -3.07
C SER A 16 -6.63 -3.59 -2.35
N ILE A 17 -5.53 -3.05 -2.89
CA ILE A 17 -4.22 -3.07 -2.23
C ILE A 17 -4.29 -2.35 -0.88
N SER A 18 -4.82 -1.13 -0.86
CA SER A 18 -4.98 -0.40 0.40
C SER A 18 -5.88 -1.14 1.40
N SER A 19 -6.95 -1.79 0.96
CA SER A 19 -7.80 -2.61 1.84
C SER A 19 -7.00 -3.73 2.50
N VAL A 20 -6.23 -4.50 1.73
CA VAL A 20 -5.38 -5.59 2.26
C VAL A 20 -4.30 -5.04 3.19
N LEU A 21 -3.70 -3.89 2.85
CA LEU A 21 -2.70 -3.23 3.69
C LEU A 21 -3.27 -2.61 4.97
N LEU A 22 -4.57 -2.42 5.11
CA LEU A 22 -5.20 -1.90 6.31
C LEU A 22 -5.75 -2.99 7.25
N GLU A 23 -5.76 -4.25 6.80
CA GLU A 23 -6.11 -5.40 7.63
C GLU A 23 -5.07 -5.65 8.72
N GLN A 24 -5.50 -6.11 9.90
CA GLN A 24 -4.59 -6.40 11.02
C GLN A 24 -3.54 -7.46 10.68
N GLU A 25 -3.95 -8.48 9.92
CA GLU A 25 -3.08 -9.51 9.36
C GLU A 25 -3.13 -9.38 7.84
N VAL A 26 -1.99 -9.07 7.23
CA VAL A 26 -1.90 -8.83 5.80
C VAL A 26 -1.91 -10.17 5.05
N ASP A 27 -2.89 -10.37 4.18
CA ASP A 27 -2.87 -11.48 3.22
C ASP A 27 -1.84 -11.19 2.11
N PHE A 28 -0.62 -11.69 2.31
CA PHE A 28 0.48 -11.53 1.34
C PHE A 28 0.19 -12.16 -0.03
N HIS A 29 -0.62 -13.22 -0.10
CA HIS A 29 -0.96 -13.86 -1.36
C HIS A 29 -1.96 -13.01 -2.17
N ALA A 30 -2.96 -12.43 -1.49
CA ALA A 30 -3.84 -11.46 -2.11
C ALA A 30 -3.08 -10.20 -2.54
N LEU A 31 -2.19 -9.69 -1.69
CA LEU A 31 -1.38 -8.51 -1.97
C LEU A 31 -0.49 -8.71 -3.21
N ASP A 32 0.22 -9.83 -3.31
CA ASP A 32 1.07 -10.15 -4.47
C ASP A 32 0.26 -10.18 -5.77
N LYS A 33 -0.93 -10.82 -5.76
CA LYS A 33 -1.83 -10.84 -6.91
C LYS A 33 -2.29 -9.45 -7.33
N PHE A 34 -2.68 -8.59 -6.39
CA PHE A 34 -3.12 -7.24 -6.71
C PHE A 34 -1.95 -6.37 -7.20
N MET A 35 -0.75 -6.53 -6.66
CA MET A 35 0.45 -5.84 -7.13
C MET A 35 0.81 -6.25 -8.56
N ALA A 36 0.78 -7.55 -8.88
CA ALA A 36 1.02 -8.02 -10.24
C ALA A 36 -0.02 -7.48 -11.24
N LEU A 37 -1.31 -7.51 -10.88
CA LEU A 37 -2.37 -6.93 -11.71
C LEU A 37 -2.19 -5.42 -11.92
N ARG A 38 -1.80 -4.71 -10.86
CA ARG A 38 -1.52 -3.27 -10.91
C ARG A 38 -0.40 -2.96 -11.92
N ASP A 39 0.69 -3.71 -11.88
CA ASP A 39 1.82 -3.52 -12.79
C ASP A 39 1.41 -3.77 -14.25
N GLU A 40 0.58 -4.78 -14.51
CA GLU A 40 0.01 -5.02 -15.84
C GLU A 40 -0.86 -3.85 -16.32
N LEU A 41 -1.74 -3.32 -15.45
CA LEU A 41 -2.64 -2.21 -15.76
C LEU A 41 -1.87 -0.90 -15.99
N ILE A 42 -0.84 -0.62 -15.20
CA ILE A 42 0.06 0.53 -15.39
C ILE A 42 0.72 0.46 -16.77
N ASN A 43 1.32 -0.69 -17.10
CA ASN A 43 1.99 -0.87 -18.38
C ASN A 43 1.00 -0.73 -19.55
N ARG A 44 -0.19 -1.30 -19.42
CA ARG A 44 -1.25 -1.17 -20.43
C ARG A 44 -1.67 0.29 -20.60
N TYR A 45 -1.94 1.01 -19.50
CA TYR A 45 -2.38 2.39 -19.55
C TYR A 45 -1.29 3.31 -20.11
N MET A 46 -0.05 3.17 -19.66
CA MET A 46 1.10 3.94 -20.14
C MET A 46 1.32 3.82 -21.66
N ASN A 47 1.05 2.65 -22.23
CA ASN A 47 1.15 2.43 -23.68
C ASN A 47 0.06 3.16 -24.49
N LEU A 48 -1.02 3.60 -23.85
CA LEU A 48 -2.10 4.37 -24.49
C LEU A 48 -1.90 5.88 -24.41
N LEU A 49 -0.99 6.33 -23.53
CA LEU A 49 -0.73 7.75 -23.28
C LEU A 49 0.33 8.31 -24.24
N ASP A 50 0.26 9.61 -24.49
CA ASP A 50 1.37 10.36 -25.08
C ASP A 50 2.43 10.70 -24.02
N ASP A 51 3.56 11.28 -24.43
CA ASP A 51 4.68 11.50 -23.51
C ASP A 51 4.39 12.58 -22.44
N VAL A 52 3.46 13.50 -22.71
CA VAL A 52 3.05 14.52 -21.73
C VAL A 52 2.18 13.86 -20.66
N ASP A 53 1.19 13.09 -21.08
CA ASP A 53 0.27 12.39 -20.18
C ASP A 53 0.97 11.28 -19.38
N LYS A 54 1.96 10.59 -19.96
CA LYS A 54 2.81 9.62 -19.24
C LYS A 54 3.51 10.27 -18.04
N LYS A 55 3.99 11.50 -18.20
CA LYS A 55 4.70 12.22 -17.13
C LYS A 55 3.76 12.63 -16.00
N ASP A 56 2.56 13.09 -16.34
CA ASP A 56 1.52 13.41 -15.36
C ASP A 56 1.07 12.16 -14.61
N PHE A 57 0.81 11.07 -15.33
CA PHE A 57 0.44 9.78 -14.76
C PHE A 57 1.54 9.23 -13.83
N ALA A 58 2.80 9.22 -14.24
CA ALA A 58 3.91 8.78 -13.39
C ALA A 58 4.02 9.60 -12.09
N SER A 59 3.73 10.90 -12.15
CA SER A 59 3.71 11.77 -10.97
C SER A 59 2.58 11.39 -10.00
N LYS A 60 1.39 11.04 -10.52
CA LYS A 60 0.27 10.53 -9.72
C LYS A 60 0.58 9.16 -9.11
N GLU A 61 1.21 8.27 -9.86
CA GLU A 61 1.59 6.94 -9.36
C GLU A 61 2.62 7.00 -8.22
N LEU A 62 3.54 7.97 -8.24
CA LEU A 62 4.43 8.22 -7.10
C LEU A 62 3.68 8.61 -5.82
N VAL A 63 2.56 9.34 -5.94
CA VAL A 63 1.72 9.69 -4.79
C VAL A 63 1.03 8.42 -4.24
N THR A 64 0.49 7.58 -5.12
CA THR A 64 -0.11 6.29 -4.75
C THR A 64 0.90 5.37 -4.07
N GLN A 65 2.13 5.29 -4.59
CA GLN A 65 3.20 4.48 -3.97
C GLN A 65 3.51 4.97 -2.54
N LYS A 66 3.67 6.28 -2.34
CA LYS A 66 3.90 6.87 -1.01
C LYS A 66 2.75 6.59 -0.04
N LYS A 67 1.51 6.52 -0.54
CA LYS A 67 0.34 6.12 0.26
C LYS A 67 0.52 4.68 0.76
N PHE A 68 0.86 3.73 -0.11
CA PHE A 68 1.11 2.34 0.29
C PHE A 68 2.26 2.21 1.30
N GLU A 69 3.37 2.94 1.07
CA GLU A 69 4.50 2.97 2.01
C GLU A 69 4.06 3.48 3.41
N THR A 70 3.17 4.46 3.46
CA THR A 70 2.61 4.99 4.72
C THR A 70 1.71 3.96 5.42
N GLU A 71 0.87 3.26 4.66
CA GLU A 71 0.01 2.18 5.17
C GLU A 71 0.86 1.04 5.76
N ILE A 72 1.90 0.61 5.03
CA ILE A 72 2.88 -0.38 5.49
C ILE A 72 3.61 0.10 6.76
N GLN A 73 4.04 1.37 6.82
CA GLN A 73 4.73 1.90 7.99
C GLN A 73 3.87 1.89 9.26
N THR A 74 2.55 1.96 9.11
CA THR A 74 1.60 1.90 10.23
C THR A 74 1.65 0.55 10.94
N HIS A 75 1.83 -0.55 10.20
CA HIS A 75 1.98 -1.91 10.77
C HIS A 75 3.18 -2.03 11.70
N PHE A 76 4.33 -1.57 11.23
CA PHE A 76 5.57 -1.61 12.00
C PHE A 76 5.51 -0.68 13.22
N SER A 77 4.88 0.48 13.06
CA SER A 77 4.72 1.46 14.14
C SER A 77 3.80 0.93 15.25
N SER A 78 2.70 0.25 14.87
CA SER A 78 1.81 -0.40 15.82
C SER A 78 2.51 -1.51 16.60
N SER A 79 3.17 -2.43 15.89
CA SER A 79 3.92 -3.55 16.47
C SER A 79 5.02 -3.07 17.42
N LYS A 80 5.78 -2.04 17.02
CA LYS A 80 6.81 -1.42 17.85
C LYS A 80 6.22 -0.83 19.14
N ASN A 81 5.09 -0.15 19.05
CA ASN A 81 4.44 0.46 20.20
C ASN A 81 3.93 -0.59 21.20
N GLU A 82 3.36 -1.70 20.72
CA GLU A 82 2.91 -2.80 21.56
C GLU A 82 4.07 -3.44 22.32
N LEU A 83 5.17 -3.73 21.64
CA LEU A 83 6.39 -4.27 22.26
C LEU A 83 7.00 -3.30 23.28
N ALA A 84 7.03 -2.00 22.96
CA ALA A 84 7.54 -0.98 23.88
C ALA A 84 6.68 -0.89 25.16
N LYS A 85 5.36 -0.99 25.04
CA LYS A 85 4.43 -1.05 26.18
C LYS A 85 4.67 -2.30 27.02
N PHE A 86 4.85 -3.45 26.40
CA PHE A 86 5.14 -4.72 27.09
C PHE A 86 6.45 -4.65 27.91
N ILE A 87 7.55 -4.17 27.31
CA ILE A 87 8.83 -4.00 28.01
C ILE A 87 8.69 -3.03 29.19
N SER A 88 7.99 -1.92 28.98
CA SER A 88 7.77 -0.91 30.02
C SER A 88 6.95 -1.45 31.19
N ALA A 89 5.92 -2.26 30.92
CA ALA A 89 5.12 -2.93 31.94
C ALA A 89 5.98 -3.89 32.78
N ARG A 90 6.85 -4.69 32.15
CA ARG A 90 7.77 -5.59 32.87
C ARG A 90 8.76 -4.84 33.77
N LYS A 91 9.37 -3.76 33.26
CA LYS A 91 10.28 -2.92 34.06
C LYS A 91 9.59 -2.33 35.30
N LYS A 92 8.32 -1.91 35.18
CA LYS A 92 7.53 -1.43 36.32
C LYS A 92 7.30 -2.53 37.35
N THR A 93 6.87 -3.73 36.92
CA THR A 93 6.64 -4.85 37.85
C THR A 93 7.91 -5.31 38.59
N ALA A 94 9.08 -5.19 37.98
CA ALA A 94 10.36 -5.49 38.62
C ALA A 94 10.77 -4.49 39.70
N LYS A 95 10.22 -3.26 39.71
CA LYS A 95 10.49 -2.26 40.76
C LYS A 95 9.66 -2.45 42.04
N TYR A 96 8.62 -3.28 41.98
CA TYR A 96 7.72 -3.56 43.11
C TYR A 96 7.98 -4.96 43.73
N LYS A 97 9.09 -5.60 43.37
CA LYS A 97 9.64 -6.79 44.03
C LYS A 97 10.92 -6.40 44.75
#